data_AF-A0A412B059-F1
#
_entry.id   AF-A0A412B059-F1
#
_cell.length_a   1.000
_cell.length_b   1.000
_cell.length_c   1.000
_cell.angle_alpha   90.00
_cell.angle_beta   90.00
_cell.angle_gamma   90.00
#
_symmetry.space_group_name_H-M   'P 1'
#
loop_
_entity.id
_entity.type
_entity.pdbx_description
1 polymer ?
#
loop_
_entity_poly.entity_id
_entity_poly.type
_entity_poly.pdbx_seq_one_letter_code
_entity_poly.pdbx_strand_id
1 'polypeptide(L)'
;MIRKYLPGFENCQLVSIMPYTGVRESRRLVGKKKQTLQDVLALNIPEDTVVISGYNRDTHSPKDGQMHLLAVEHGIGIPCGCLISENVEGFLAAGRDISTDQDVFAMI
;
A
#
# COMPACT_ATOMS: atom_id res chain seq x y z
N MET A 1 27.05 -12.28 -9.92
CA MET A 1 27.06 -12.91 -8.58
C MET A 1 26.41 -14.28 -8.58
N ILE A 2 25.15 -14.42 -8.99
CA ILE A 2 24.37 -15.67 -8.87
C ILE A 2 25.09 -16.90 -9.45
N ARG A 3 25.52 -16.88 -10.72
CA ARG A 3 26.23 -18.01 -11.36
C ARG A 3 27.50 -18.48 -10.63
N LYS A 4 28.16 -17.59 -9.89
CA LYS A 4 29.45 -17.86 -9.22
C LYS A 4 29.27 -18.43 -7.82
N TYR A 5 28.17 -18.09 -7.15
CA TYR A 5 28.01 -18.33 -5.71
C TYR A 5 26.80 -19.22 -5.37
N LEU A 6 25.88 -19.47 -6.29
CA LEU A 6 24.74 -20.37 -6.09
C LEU A 6 24.90 -21.65 -6.94
N PRO A 7 25.13 -22.82 -6.33
CA PRO A 7 25.13 -24.11 -7.02
C PRO A 7 23.80 -24.36 -7.74
N GLY A 8 23.85 -24.93 -8.95
CA GLY A 8 22.68 -25.19 -9.79
C GLY A 8 22.23 -24.02 -10.68
N PHE A 9 22.94 -22.88 -10.62
CA PHE A 9 22.67 -21.68 -11.44
C PHE A 9 23.76 -21.39 -12.47
N GLU A 10 24.63 -22.36 -12.79
CA GLU A 10 25.80 -22.20 -13.66
C GLU A 10 25.40 -21.67 -15.06
N ASN A 11 24.25 -22.16 -15.55
CA ASN A 11 23.70 -21.82 -16.86
C ASN A 11 22.57 -20.77 -16.80
N CYS A 12 22.30 -20.16 -15.64
CA CYS A 12 21.21 -19.19 -15.51
C CYS A 12 21.51 -17.91 -16.31
N GLN A 13 20.53 -17.32 -16.98
CA GLN A 13 20.72 -16.10 -17.78
C GLN A 13 19.74 -15.00 -17.36
N LEU A 14 20.17 -13.74 -17.48
CA LEU A 14 19.29 -12.59 -17.29
C LEU A 14 18.43 -12.46 -18.54
N VAL A 15 17.15 -12.79 -18.43
CA VAL A 15 16.22 -12.80 -19.57
C VAL A 15 15.61 -11.41 -19.82
N SER A 16 15.39 -10.64 -18.75
CA SER A 16 14.82 -9.29 -18.83
C SER A 16 15.12 -8.49 -17.58
N ILE A 17 15.18 -7.17 -17.74
CA ILE A 17 15.06 -6.19 -16.66
C ILE A 17 13.93 -5.24 -17.04
N MET A 18 13.16 -4.78 -16.05
CA MET A 18 12.06 -3.86 -16.34
C MET A 18 12.64 -2.52 -16.86
N PRO A 19 12.29 -2.06 -18.08
CA PRO A 19 12.96 -0.93 -18.72
C PRO A 19 12.49 0.44 -18.20
N TYR A 20 11.59 0.46 -17.21
CA TYR A 20 11.07 1.67 -16.61
C TYR A 20 11.07 1.57 -15.09
N THR A 21 11.32 2.71 -14.45
CA THR A 21 11.05 2.96 -13.04
C THR A 21 9.54 2.95 -12.86
N GLY A 22 8.98 1.81 -12.45
CA GLY A 22 7.55 1.70 -12.19
C GLY A 22 7.11 2.73 -11.16
N VAL A 23 6.46 3.81 -11.60
CA VAL A 23 5.86 4.81 -10.71
C VAL A 23 4.59 4.18 -10.14
N ARG A 24 4.67 3.75 -8.89
CA ARG A 24 3.59 3.03 -8.19
C ARG A 24 2.67 3.93 -7.37
N GLU A 25 3.05 5.20 -7.20
CA GLU A 25 2.20 6.23 -6.61
C GLU A 25 1.54 7.05 -7.73
N SER A 26 0.31 6.67 -8.07
CA SER A 26 -0.57 7.33 -9.05
C SER A 26 -1.42 8.43 -8.38
N ARG A 27 -2.52 8.79 -9.03
CA ARG A 27 -3.50 9.74 -8.50
C ARG A 27 -4.39 8.99 -7.52
N ARG A 28 -4.67 9.61 -6.38
CA ARG A 28 -5.61 9.08 -5.40
C ARG A 28 -6.91 9.86 -5.44
N LEU A 29 -7.99 9.16 -5.16
CA LEU A 29 -9.30 9.71 -4.90
C LEU A 29 -9.26 10.62 -3.67
N VAL A 30 -9.85 11.80 -3.78
CA VAL A 30 -10.32 12.54 -2.60
C VAL A 30 -11.67 11.95 -2.23
N GLY A 31 -11.68 11.13 -1.19
CA GLY A 31 -12.87 10.38 -0.77
C GLY A 31 -13.70 11.13 0.25
N LYS A 32 -14.97 10.74 0.39
CA LYS A 32 -15.88 11.25 1.44
C LYS A 32 -15.35 11.01 2.85
N LYS A 33 -14.51 9.98 3.01
CA LYS A 33 -13.67 9.74 4.18
C LYS A 33 -12.24 9.52 3.70
N LYS A 34 -11.28 9.67 4.62
CA LYS A 34 -9.87 9.35 4.38
C LYS A 34 -9.38 8.43 5.48
N GLN A 35 -8.78 7.30 5.11
CA GLN A 35 -8.11 6.42 6.07
C GLN A 35 -6.86 7.11 6.61
N THR A 36 -6.79 7.31 7.92
CA THR A 36 -5.64 8.00 8.55
C THR A 36 -4.66 7.03 9.18
N LEU A 37 -3.44 7.50 9.43
CA LEU A 37 -2.48 6.73 10.24
C LEU A 37 -3.02 6.46 11.64
N GLN A 38 -3.78 7.38 12.23
CA GLN A 38 -4.33 7.20 13.56
C GLN A 38 -5.34 6.06 13.61
N ASP A 39 -6.13 5.88 12.54
CA ASP A 39 -7.06 4.75 12.42
C ASP A 39 -6.33 3.40 12.39
N VAL A 40 -5.17 3.36 11.73
CA VAL A 40 -4.30 2.18 11.71
C VAL A 40 -3.77 1.88 13.11
N LEU A 41 -3.24 2.89 13.80
CA LEU A 41 -2.65 2.75 15.14
C LEU A 41 -3.69 2.38 16.20
N ALA A 42 -4.92 2.85 16.06
CA ALA A 42 -6.03 2.52 16.94
C ALA A 42 -6.70 1.19 16.61
N LEU A 43 -6.27 0.53 15.53
CA LEU A 43 -6.86 -0.71 15.00
C LEU A 43 -8.38 -0.60 14.77
N ASN A 44 -8.82 0.56 14.27
CA ASN A 44 -10.24 0.86 14.12
C ASN A 44 -10.92 -0.07 13.11
N ILE A 45 -12.10 -0.60 13.47
CA ILE A 45 -13.03 -1.27 12.55
C ILE A 45 -14.38 -0.55 12.65
N PRO A 46 -14.58 0.55 11.90
CA PRO A 46 -15.84 1.28 11.92
C PRO A 46 -17.03 0.44 11.42
N GLU A 47 -18.24 0.77 11.83
CA GLU A 47 -19.46 0.03 11.43
C GLU A 47 -19.66 0.01 9.91
N ASP A 48 -19.26 1.08 9.20
CA ASP A 48 -19.38 1.20 7.75
C ASP A 48 -18.17 0.63 6.98
N THR A 49 -17.43 -0.29 7.60
CA THR A 49 -16.32 -1.01 6.99
C THR A 49 -16.78 -1.90 5.83
N VAL A 50 -16.09 -1.81 4.70
CA VAL A 50 -16.33 -2.66 3.52
C VAL A 50 -15.13 -3.53 3.14
N VAL A 51 -13.95 -3.24 3.69
CA VAL A 51 -12.72 -4.00 3.47
C VAL A 51 -11.96 -4.11 4.79
N ILE A 52 -11.35 -5.27 5.06
CA ILE A 52 -10.39 -5.46 6.15
C ILE A 52 -8.99 -5.51 5.54
N SER A 53 -8.10 -4.60 5.95
CA SER A 53 -6.67 -4.63 5.58
C SER A 53 -5.82 -5.01 6.77
N GLY A 54 -5.00 -6.06 6.61
CA GLY A 54 -4.08 -6.55 7.65
C GLY A 54 -2.62 -6.56 7.21
N TYR A 55 -2.27 -5.82 6.14
CA TYR A 55 -0.88 -5.73 5.73
C TYR A 55 -0.13 -4.76 6.65
N ASN A 56 1.12 -5.11 7.00
CA ASN A 56 1.96 -4.26 7.82
C ASN A 56 2.36 -3.00 7.04
N ARG A 57 2.47 -1.86 7.73
CA ARG A 57 3.00 -0.65 7.09
C ARG A 57 4.50 -0.78 6.92
N ASP A 58 4.98 -0.91 5.68
CA ASP A 58 6.39 -0.85 5.32
C ASP A 58 6.76 0.52 4.74
N THR A 59 7.69 1.21 5.38
CA THR A 59 8.13 2.54 4.96
C THR A 59 9.60 2.51 4.58
N HIS A 60 9.87 2.77 3.31
CA HIS A 60 11.21 2.95 2.78
C HIS A 60 11.66 4.39 3.00
N SER A 61 12.43 4.62 4.06
CA SER A 61 12.88 5.96 4.41
C SER A 61 14.12 6.34 3.59
N PRO A 62 14.05 7.39 2.75
CA PRO A 62 15.23 7.86 2.01
C PRO A 62 16.22 8.59 2.92
N LYS A 63 15.83 8.94 4.15
CA LYS A 63 16.67 9.71 5.10
C LYS A 63 17.78 8.86 5.70
N ASP A 64 17.46 7.63 6.05
CA ASP A 64 18.36 6.67 6.71
C ASP A 64 18.62 5.42 5.86
N GLY A 65 17.94 5.28 4.72
CA GLY A 65 18.08 4.13 3.82
C GLY A 65 17.52 2.83 4.39
N GLN A 66 16.71 2.91 5.45
CA GLN A 66 16.15 1.76 6.15
C GLN A 66 14.69 1.51 5.75
N MET A 67 14.27 0.25 5.89
CA MET A 67 12.86 -0.12 5.88
C MET A 67 12.37 -0.15 7.32
N HIS A 68 11.36 0.66 7.62
CA HIS A 68 10.64 0.65 8.89
C HIS A 68 9.35 -0.15 8.73
N LEU A 69 9.19 -1.20 9.53
CA LEU A 69 7.98 -2.02 9.53
C LEU A 69 7.17 -1.73 10.79
N LEU A 70 5.92 -1.30 10.61
CA LEU A 70 4.94 -1.23 11.68
C LEU A 70 3.95 -2.38 11.50
N ALA A 71 4.05 -3.36 12.39
CA ALA A 71 3.13 -4.48 12.44
C ALA A 71 1.84 -4.08 13.15
N VAL A 72 0.70 -4.47 12.59
CA VAL A 72 -0.60 -4.33 13.22
C VAL A 72 -1.01 -5.66 13.87
N GLU A 73 -1.62 -5.60 15.06
CA GLU A 73 -2.02 -6.81 15.78
C GLU A 73 -3.15 -7.55 15.07
N HIS A 74 -4.09 -6.80 14.47
CA HIS A 74 -5.15 -7.34 13.63
C HIS A 74 -5.46 -6.43 12.44
N GLY A 75 -6.29 -6.91 11.52
CA GLY A 75 -6.71 -6.14 10.35
C GLY A 75 -7.62 -4.97 10.72
N ILE A 76 -7.40 -3.84 10.07
CA ILE A 76 -8.16 -2.60 10.24
C ILE A 76 -9.30 -2.50 9.24
N GLY A 77 -10.37 -1.81 9.61
CA GLY A 77 -11.50 -1.56 8.74
C GLY A 77 -11.28 -0.34 7.85
N ILE A 78 -11.54 -0.49 6.56
CA ILE A 78 -11.61 0.60 5.59
C ILE A 78 -13.09 0.95 5.36
N PRO A 79 -13.53 2.16 5.76
CA PRO A 79 -14.88 2.64 5.52
C PRO A 79 -15.23 2.79 4.04
N CYS A 80 -16.50 2.58 3.70
CA CYS A 80 -17.00 2.79 2.33
C CYS A 80 -16.71 4.20 1.77
N GLY A 81 -16.73 5.21 2.65
CA GLY A 81 -16.42 6.59 2.28
C GLY A 81 -15.01 6.80 1.71
N CYS A 82 -14.05 5.91 2.01
CA CYS A 82 -12.69 5.97 1.46
C CYS A 82 -12.64 5.57 -0.03
N LEU A 83 -13.66 4.86 -0.52
CA LEU A 83 -13.78 4.40 -1.90
C LEU A 83 -14.63 5.34 -2.76
N ILE A 84 -15.44 6.21 -2.14
CA ILE A 84 -16.41 7.08 -2.82
C ILE A 84 -15.86 8.49 -2.96
N SER A 85 -15.85 9.04 -4.18
CA SER A 85 -15.39 10.40 -4.43
C SER A 85 -16.20 11.45 -3.67
N GLU A 86 -15.50 12.44 -3.13
CA GLU A 86 -16.12 13.64 -2.55
C GLU A 86 -16.63 14.60 -3.63
N ASN A 87 -15.96 14.66 -4.78
CA ASN A 87 -16.14 15.73 -5.77
C ASN A 87 -16.66 15.27 -7.14
N VAL A 88 -16.80 13.96 -7.39
CA VAL A 88 -17.34 13.40 -8.62
C VAL A 88 -18.49 12.45 -8.31
N GLU A 89 -19.70 12.81 -8.71
CA GLU A 89 -20.89 12.00 -8.45
C GLU A 89 -20.83 10.64 -9.16
N GLY A 90 -21.21 9.58 -8.46
CA GLY A 90 -21.23 8.21 -8.99
C GLY A 90 -19.85 7.57 -9.20
N PHE A 91 -18.75 8.25 -8.85
CA PHE A 91 -17.41 7.72 -9.01
C PHE A 91 -16.90 7.01 -7.75
N LEU A 92 -16.47 5.75 -7.92
CA LEU A 92 -15.80 4.97 -6.90
C LEU A 92 -14.48 4.42 -7.42
N ALA A 93 -13.50 4.31 -6.53
CA ALA A 93 -12.22 3.65 -6.79
C ALA A 93 -11.96 2.58 -5.73
N ALA A 94 -11.12 1.60 -6.06
CA ALA A 94 -10.70 0.53 -5.15
C ALA A 94 -9.20 0.25 -5.33
N GLY A 95 -8.61 -0.49 -4.40
CA GLY A 95 -7.16 -0.72 -4.39
C GLY A 95 -6.38 0.56 -4.11
N ARG A 96 -5.26 0.76 -4.80
CA ARG A 96 -4.32 1.86 -4.50
C ARG A 96 -4.90 3.26 -4.68
N ASP A 97 -5.93 3.41 -5.50
CA ASP A 97 -6.45 4.74 -5.82
C ASP A 97 -7.45 5.28 -4.76
N ILE A 98 -7.74 4.53 -3.68
CA ILE A 98 -8.65 4.99 -2.61
C ILE A 98 -8.07 6.15 -1.78
N SER A 99 -8.92 6.78 -0.97
CA SER A 99 -8.50 7.90 -0.13
C SER A 99 -7.84 7.45 1.18
N THR A 100 -6.52 7.60 1.24
CA THR A 100 -5.73 7.34 2.45
C THR A 100 -4.68 8.43 2.69
N ASP A 101 -4.15 8.50 3.90
CA ASP A 101 -2.88 9.17 4.16
C ASP A 101 -1.75 8.45 3.41
N GLN A 102 -0.68 9.19 3.12
CA GLN A 102 0.53 8.64 2.48
C GLN A 102 1.15 7.52 3.34
N ASP A 103 1.12 7.68 4.66
CA ASP A 103 1.65 6.68 5.59
C ASP A 103 0.86 5.37 5.61
N VAL A 104 -0.39 5.38 5.15
CA VAL A 104 -1.25 4.18 5.09
C VAL A 104 -1.24 3.53 3.72
N PHE A 105 -0.82 4.26 2.68
CA PHE A 105 -0.88 3.82 1.29
C PHE A 105 -0.12 2.51 1.02
N ALA A 106 0.94 2.21 1.78
CA ALA A 106 1.67 0.97 1.67
C ALA A 106 0.86 -0.27 2.12
N MET A 107 -0.20 -0.07 2.90
CA MET A 107 -1.09 -1.13 3.41
C MET A 107 -2.25 -1.46 2.46
N ILE A 108 -2.35 -0.80 1.31
CA ILE A 108 -3.46 -0.89 0.35
C ILE A 108 -2.95 -1.45 -0.98
#